data_AF-A0A7S0DR03-F1
#
_entry.id   AF-A0A7S0DR03-F1
#
_cell.length_a   1.000
_cell.length_b   1.000
_cell.length_c   1.000
_cell.angle_alpha   90.00
_cell.angle_beta   90.00
_cell.angle_gamma   90.00
#
_symmetry.space_group_name_H-M   'P 1'
#
loop_
_entity.id
_entity.type
_entity.pdbx_description
1 polymer ?
#
loop_
_entity_poly.entity_id
_entity_poly.type
_entity_poly.pdbx_seq_one_letter_code
_entity_poly.pdbx_strand_id
1 'polypeptide(L)'
;VEASGSRVRNALSSVVQSLSSENPKVSIVESEILETELQYVDFLAKLKELYIAPAKGLLTSEERKILFGNIEDIHQLHIHISHDLKKSSDLGLALEKHKREAKDSKRGINVEEYLDYYPCFREAKKVVSVVLNIEGKRVDTKNLTNLVLTYFICPVNISEVFKKYLHIMRIYQQYVGNYERSMNLLGRIFKSTKSAHKSFRKLIVPLPTQERIEFFLVLPLSRLPRYTLLLKDLRKHLNPGDTDRISDIDQTLKALKVQCRGIQDTLRRNCAP
;
A
#
# COMPACT_ATOMS: atom_id res chain seq x y z
N VAL A 1 -8.51 18.21 -41.38
CA VAL A 1 -9.20 17.57 -40.24
C VAL A 1 -8.92 16.06 -40.18
N GLU A 2 -9.01 15.32 -41.29
CA GLU A 2 -8.75 13.86 -41.32
C GLU A 2 -7.32 13.42 -40.94
N ALA A 3 -6.30 14.20 -41.31
CA ALA A 3 -4.89 13.88 -41.02
C ALA A 3 -4.51 13.97 -39.52
N SER A 4 -5.26 14.75 -38.74
CA SER A 4 -5.05 14.87 -37.28
C SER A 4 -5.71 13.70 -36.53
N GLY A 5 -6.88 13.25 -36.99
CA GLY A 5 -7.59 12.11 -36.41
C GLY A 5 -6.95 10.74 -36.69
N SER A 6 -6.18 10.59 -37.79
CA SER A 6 -5.39 9.38 -38.04
C SER A 6 -4.13 9.30 -37.16
N ARG A 7 -3.46 10.44 -36.93
CA ARG A 7 -2.32 10.53 -36.00
C ARG A 7 -2.71 10.20 -34.57
N VAL A 8 -3.83 10.72 -34.10
CA VAL A 8 -4.36 10.43 -32.75
C VAL A 8 -4.69 8.94 -32.63
N ARG A 9 -5.42 8.35 -33.60
CA ARG A 9 -5.72 6.90 -33.60
C ARG A 9 -4.49 6.00 -33.62
N ASN A 10 -3.46 6.35 -34.37
CA ASN A 10 -2.23 5.55 -34.43
C ASN A 10 -1.40 5.67 -33.15
N ALA A 11 -1.30 6.87 -32.57
CA ALA A 11 -0.69 7.06 -31.25
C ALA A 11 -1.44 6.26 -30.17
N LEU A 12 -2.77 6.22 -30.26
CA LEU A 12 -3.63 5.47 -29.35
C LEU A 12 -3.48 3.95 -29.49
N SER A 13 -3.43 3.44 -30.72
CA SER A 13 -3.23 2.01 -30.96
C SER A 13 -1.86 1.55 -30.43
N SER A 14 -0.83 2.39 -30.54
CA SER A 14 0.49 2.16 -29.95
C SER A 14 0.43 2.09 -28.42
N VAL A 15 -0.31 2.98 -27.77
CA VAL A 15 -0.49 3.02 -26.30
C VAL A 15 -1.31 1.82 -25.80
N VAL A 16 -2.39 1.44 -26.50
CA VAL A 16 -3.22 0.27 -26.19
C VAL A 16 -2.40 -1.02 -26.26
N GLN A 17 -1.46 -1.10 -27.21
CA GLN A 17 -0.60 -2.27 -27.38
C GLN A 17 0.49 -2.35 -26.30
N SER A 18 0.99 -1.21 -25.79
CA SER A 18 1.89 -1.18 -24.63
C SER A 18 1.20 -1.48 -23.30
N LEU A 19 -0.10 -1.19 -23.16
CA LEU A 19 -0.91 -1.48 -21.97
C LEU A 19 -1.44 -2.93 -21.95
N SER A 20 -1.60 -3.55 -23.13
CA SER A 20 -2.06 -4.95 -23.24
C SER A 20 -0.93 -5.97 -23.02
N SER A 21 0.32 -5.52 -22.87
CA SER A 21 1.51 -6.34 -22.68
C SER A 21 2.02 -6.35 -21.23
N GLU A 22 1.15 -6.10 -20.25
CA GLU A 22 1.57 -6.19 -18.85
C GLU A 22 1.95 -7.62 -18.48
N ASN A 23 3.15 -7.78 -17.95
CA ASN A 23 3.67 -9.05 -17.50
C ASN A 23 2.79 -9.55 -16.33
N PRO A 24 2.22 -10.78 -16.38
CA PRO A 24 1.36 -11.29 -15.31
C PRO A 24 2.02 -11.30 -13.94
N LYS A 25 3.36 -11.32 -13.89
CA LYS A 25 4.13 -11.20 -12.65
C LYS A 25 3.97 -9.85 -11.94
N VAL A 26 3.65 -8.78 -12.66
CA VAL A 26 3.38 -7.46 -12.07
C VAL A 26 2.18 -7.57 -11.14
N SER A 27 1.04 -8.04 -11.64
CA SER A 27 -0.18 -8.23 -10.85
C SER A 27 0.03 -9.16 -9.64
N ILE A 28 0.84 -10.21 -9.77
CA ILE A 28 1.18 -11.10 -8.65
C ILE A 28 1.91 -10.33 -7.54
N VAL A 29 2.92 -9.53 -7.88
CA VAL A 29 3.67 -8.76 -6.88
C VAL A 29 2.81 -7.66 -6.26
N GLU A 30 1.94 -7.02 -7.04
CA GLU A 30 0.99 -6.02 -6.52
C GLU A 30 0.00 -6.63 -5.53
N SER A 31 -0.54 -7.81 -5.83
CA SER A 31 -1.37 -8.59 -4.89
C SER A 31 -0.58 -8.99 -3.65
N GLU A 32 0.66 -9.46 -3.79
CA GLU A 32 1.51 -9.80 -2.64
C GLU A 32 1.73 -8.58 -1.71
N ILE A 33 1.94 -7.39 -2.28
CA ILE A 33 2.07 -6.15 -1.49
C ILE A 33 0.82 -5.92 -0.65
N LEU A 34 -0.36 -6.03 -1.25
CA LEU A 34 -1.64 -5.83 -0.56
C LEU A 34 -1.91 -6.94 0.48
N GLU A 35 -1.77 -8.20 0.10
CA GLU A 35 -2.03 -9.36 0.99
C GLU A 35 -1.13 -9.32 2.22
N THR A 36 0.17 -9.09 2.01
CA THR A 36 1.12 -9.00 3.12
C THR A 36 0.91 -7.74 3.96
N GLU A 37 0.29 -6.69 3.41
CA GLU A 37 -0.11 -5.49 4.16
C GLU A 37 -1.29 -5.78 5.07
N LEU A 38 -2.34 -6.38 4.53
CA LEU A 38 -3.51 -6.79 5.31
C LEU A 38 -3.10 -7.74 6.44
N GLN A 39 -2.25 -8.72 6.14
CA GLN A 39 -1.71 -9.62 7.16
C GLN A 39 -0.92 -8.88 8.24
N TYR A 40 -0.13 -7.86 7.88
CA TYR A 40 0.61 -7.07 8.86
C TYR A 40 -0.32 -6.26 9.77
N VAL A 41 -1.36 -5.64 9.20
CA VAL A 41 -2.41 -4.94 9.96
C VAL A 41 -3.10 -5.91 10.93
N ASP A 42 -3.48 -7.10 10.46
CA ASP A 42 -4.12 -8.12 11.29
C ASP A 42 -3.21 -8.58 12.45
N PHE A 43 -1.90 -8.74 12.21
CA PHE A 43 -0.96 -9.08 13.28
C PHE A 43 -0.83 -7.97 14.32
N LEU A 44 -0.83 -6.70 13.90
CA LEU A 44 -0.82 -5.58 14.84
C LEU A 44 -2.13 -5.47 15.62
N ALA A 45 -3.27 -5.78 14.99
CA ALA A 45 -4.56 -5.86 15.67
C ALA A 45 -4.55 -6.97 16.74
N LYS A 46 -4.07 -8.17 16.39
CA LYS A 46 -3.89 -9.28 17.35
C LYS A 46 -2.98 -8.91 18.51
N LEU A 47 -1.87 -8.21 18.25
CA LEU A 47 -0.99 -7.72 19.31
C LEU A 47 -1.75 -6.79 20.29
N LYS A 48 -2.59 -5.90 19.75
CA LYS A 48 -3.42 -5.01 20.57
C LYS A 48 -4.41 -5.77 21.44
N GLU A 49 -5.15 -6.68 20.84
CA GLU A 49 -6.24 -7.42 21.50
C GLU A 49 -5.72 -8.41 22.54
N LEU A 50 -4.66 -9.14 22.21
CA LEU A 50 -4.15 -10.23 23.06
C LEU A 50 -3.19 -9.75 24.14
N TYR A 51 -2.49 -8.63 23.92
CA TYR A 51 -1.43 -8.20 24.84
C TYR A 51 -1.58 -6.75 25.32
N ILE A 52 -1.83 -5.77 24.45
CA ILE A 52 -1.86 -4.36 24.88
C ILE A 52 -3.09 -4.07 25.74
N ALA A 53 -4.28 -4.51 25.29
CA ALA A 53 -5.51 -4.29 26.03
C ALA A 53 -5.51 -5.03 27.38
N PRO A 54 -5.13 -6.33 27.47
CA PRO A 54 -5.09 -7.03 28.74
C PRO A 54 -3.89 -6.62 29.62
N ALA A 55 -2.83 -6.01 29.07
CA ALA A 55 -1.77 -5.39 29.88
C ALA A 55 -2.28 -4.21 30.70
N LYS A 56 -3.39 -3.57 30.29
CA LYS A 56 -4.00 -2.47 31.03
C LYS A 56 -4.52 -3.00 32.37
N GLY A 57 -3.91 -2.54 33.47
CA GLY A 57 -4.19 -3.02 34.82
C GLY A 57 -3.22 -4.09 35.34
N LEU A 58 -2.41 -4.70 34.46
CA LEU A 58 -1.33 -5.62 34.84
C LEU A 58 0.04 -4.95 34.84
N LEU A 59 0.25 -3.96 33.98
CA LEU A 59 1.47 -3.17 33.89
C LEU A 59 1.19 -1.69 34.14
N THR A 60 2.16 -0.98 34.70
CA THR A 60 2.08 0.47 34.86
C THR A 60 2.03 1.18 33.49
N SER A 61 1.55 2.44 33.47
CA SER A 61 1.52 3.21 32.22
C SER A 61 2.90 3.40 31.60
N GLU A 62 3.95 3.50 32.43
CA GLU A 62 5.32 3.61 31.94
C GLU A 62 5.84 2.29 31.36
N GLU A 63 5.60 1.17 32.03
CA GLU A 63 5.97 -0.15 31.51
C GLU A 63 5.27 -0.46 30.19
N ARG A 64 4.00 -0.09 30.03
CA ARG A 64 3.28 -0.26 28.75
C ARG A 64 3.87 0.61 27.64
N LYS A 65 4.21 1.87 27.94
CA LYS A 65 4.86 2.77 26.97
C LYS A 65 6.22 2.23 26.52
N ILE A 66 7.02 1.70 27.45
CA ILE A 66 8.31 1.10 27.13
C ILE A 66 8.13 -0.22 26.36
N LEU A 67 7.21 -1.08 26.76
CA LEU A 67 7.04 -2.41 26.15
C LEU A 67 6.47 -2.32 24.73
N PHE A 68 5.46 -1.48 24.51
CA PHE A 68 4.74 -1.42 23.21
C PHE A 68 5.12 -0.22 22.35
N GLY A 69 5.86 0.76 22.89
CA GLY A 69 6.26 1.96 22.15
C GLY A 69 5.06 2.68 21.53
N ASN A 70 5.20 3.06 20.27
CA ASN A 70 4.16 3.68 19.44
C ASN A 70 3.53 2.71 18.43
N ILE A 71 3.35 1.43 18.81
CA ILE A 71 2.72 0.42 17.93
C ILE A 71 1.31 0.83 17.49
N GLU A 72 0.56 1.53 18.33
CA GLU A 72 -0.80 1.97 17.95
C GLU A 72 -0.77 2.98 16.80
N ASP A 73 0.19 3.90 16.80
CA ASP A 73 0.38 4.87 15.72
C ASP A 73 0.82 4.17 14.42
N ILE A 74 1.72 3.19 14.54
CA ILE A 74 2.13 2.35 13.40
C ILE A 74 0.94 1.57 12.86
N HIS A 75 0.14 0.95 13.73
CA HIS A 75 -1.05 0.22 13.30
C HIS A 75 -2.02 1.14 12.56
N GLN A 76 -2.29 2.35 13.08
CA GLN A 76 -3.14 3.32 12.40
C GLN A 76 -2.58 3.70 11.03
N LEU A 77 -1.28 4.01 10.92
CA LEU A 77 -0.64 4.28 9.63
C LEU A 77 -0.92 3.15 8.62
N HIS A 78 -0.75 1.90 9.04
CA HIS A 78 -0.88 0.74 8.15
C HIS A 78 -2.33 0.40 7.80
N ILE A 79 -3.32 0.73 8.65
CA ILE A 79 -4.74 0.72 8.26
C ILE A 79 -4.99 1.68 7.09
N HIS A 80 -4.41 2.88 7.12
CA HIS A 80 -4.58 3.85 6.04
C HIS A 80 -3.86 3.43 4.75
N ILE A 81 -2.64 2.87 4.87
CA ILE A 81 -1.91 2.31 3.73
C ILE A 81 -2.70 1.16 3.09
N SER A 82 -3.17 0.20 3.90
CA SER A 82 -3.93 -0.96 3.38
C SER A 82 -5.23 -0.55 2.71
N HIS A 83 -5.94 0.42 3.29
CA HIS A 83 -7.15 1.00 2.69
C HIS A 83 -6.86 1.62 1.32
N ASP A 84 -5.82 2.44 1.20
CA ASP A 84 -5.49 3.10 -0.07
C ASP A 84 -4.94 2.12 -1.12
N LEU A 85 -4.17 1.11 -0.70
CA LEU A 85 -3.73 0.02 -1.58
C LEU A 85 -4.93 -0.79 -2.09
N LYS A 86 -5.86 -1.17 -1.20
CA LYS A 86 -7.07 -1.90 -1.57
C LYS A 86 -7.94 -1.09 -2.51
N LYS A 87 -8.18 0.18 -2.20
CA LYS A 87 -8.96 1.09 -3.07
C LYS A 87 -8.35 1.19 -4.47
N SER A 88 -7.02 1.27 -4.55
CA SER A 88 -6.30 1.32 -5.82
C SER A 88 -6.42 -0.02 -6.59
N SER A 89 -6.38 -1.16 -5.90
CA SER A 89 -6.58 -2.50 -6.46
C SER A 89 -8.02 -2.75 -6.95
N ASP A 90 -9.03 -2.45 -6.13
CA ASP A 90 -10.45 -2.62 -6.46
C ASP A 90 -10.85 -1.77 -7.68
N LEU A 91 -10.28 -0.56 -7.80
CA LEU A 91 -10.46 0.29 -8.98
C LEU A 91 -9.89 -0.36 -10.24
N GLY A 92 -8.71 -0.99 -10.15
CA GLY A 92 -8.10 -1.73 -11.25
C GLY A 92 -8.92 -2.97 -11.68
N LEU A 93 -9.45 -3.73 -10.72
CA LEU A 93 -10.28 -4.92 -10.98
C LEU A 93 -11.63 -4.56 -11.61
N ALA A 94 -12.31 -3.52 -11.10
CA ALA A 94 -13.56 -3.03 -11.68
C ALA A 94 -13.35 -2.61 -13.15
N LEU A 95 -12.23 -1.94 -13.44
CA LEU A 95 -11.89 -1.49 -14.78
C LEU A 95 -11.59 -2.66 -15.74
N GLU A 96 -10.83 -3.66 -15.31
CA GLU A 96 -10.54 -4.87 -16.12
C GLU A 96 -11.78 -5.73 -16.37
N LYS A 97 -12.68 -5.85 -15.38
CA LYS A 97 -13.97 -6.52 -15.55
C LYS A 97 -14.80 -5.82 -16.63
N HIS A 98 -14.90 -4.50 -16.58
CA HIS A 98 -15.65 -3.72 -17.56
C HIS A 98 -15.02 -3.75 -18.96
N LYS A 99 -13.69 -3.87 -19.09
CA LYS A 99 -13.00 -4.08 -20.37
C LYS A 99 -13.39 -5.41 -21.04
N ARG A 100 -13.63 -6.46 -20.26
CA ARG A 100 -14.13 -7.75 -20.76
C ARG A 100 -15.59 -7.62 -21.22
N GLU A 101 -16.43 -7.01 -20.39
CA GLU A 101 -17.85 -6.77 -20.72
C GLU A 101 -18.03 -5.85 -21.96
N ALA A 102 -17.16 -4.85 -22.13
CA ALA A 102 -17.12 -3.98 -23.30
C ALA A 102 -16.71 -4.68 -24.60
N LYS A 103 -15.83 -5.69 -24.51
CA LYS A 103 -15.46 -6.55 -25.65
C LYS A 103 -16.60 -7.48 -26.05
N ASP A 104 -17.39 -7.93 -25.09
CA ASP A 104 -18.46 -8.90 -25.30
C ASP A 104 -19.79 -8.25 -25.75
N SER A 105 -19.99 -6.95 -25.47
CA SER A 105 -21.23 -6.25 -25.82
C SER A 105 -21.18 -5.54 -27.19
N LYS A 106 -21.99 -6.03 -28.14
CA LYS A 106 -22.28 -5.33 -29.41
C LYS A 106 -23.03 -4.01 -29.21
N ARG A 107 -23.64 -3.74 -28.05
CA ARG A 107 -24.30 -2.45 -27.71
C ARG A 107 -23.30 -1.43 -27.15
N GLY A 108 -23.45 -0.16 -27.51
CA GLY A 108 -22.63 0.94 -26.99
C GLY A 108 -22.84 1.14 -25.48
N ILE A 109 -21.79 1.59 -24.79
CA ILE A 109 -21.79 1.85 -23.34
C ILE A 109 -22.25 3.30 -23.10
N ASN A 110 -23.13 3.53 -22.12
CA ASN A 110 -23.56 4.87 -21.74
C ASN A 110 -22.61 5.47 -20.69
N VAL A 111 -21.75 6.41 -21.10
CA VAL A 111 -20.68 7.00 -20.28
C VAL A 111 -21.19 7.83 -19.10
N GLU A 112 -22.36 8.45 -19.23
CA GLU A 112 -22.89 9.38 -18.23
C GLU A 112 -23.21 8.68 -16.90
N GLU A 113 -23.64 7.42 -16.95
CA GLU A 113 -23.91 6.58 -15.78
C GLU A 113 -22.63 6.24 -14.98
N TYR A 114 -21.47 6.21 -15.65
CA TYR A 114 -20.18 5.86 -15.03
C TYR A 114 -19.44 7.07 -14.43
N LEU A 115 -19.67 8.28 -14.95
CA LEU A 115 -19.01 9.50 -14.48
C LEU A 115 -19.48 9.93 -13.08
N ASP A 116 -20.69 9.55 -12.69
CA ASP A 116 -21.26 9.86 -11.38
C ASP A 116 -20.80 8.88 -10.28
N TYR A 117 -20.32 7.69 -10.65
CA TYR A 117 -19.88 6.64 -9.72
C TYR A 117 -18.45 6.83 -9.19
N TYR A 118 -17.60 7.56 -9.91
CA TYR A 118 -16.16 7.70 -9.59
C TYR A 118 -15.71 9.18 -9.60
N PRO A 119 -15.57 9.82 -8.42
CA PRO A 119 -15.27 11.25 -8.29
C PRO A 119 -13.99 11.74 -8.98
N CYS A 120 -12.99 10.87 -9.17
CA CYS A 120 -11.74 11.19 -9.90
C CYS A 120 -11.95 11.43 -11.41
N PHE A 121 -13.10 11.04 -11.97
CA PHE A 121 -13.46 11.31 -13.36
C PHE A 121 -14.12 12.68 -13.57
N ARG A 122 -14.31 13.50 -12.53
CA ARG A 122 -14.82 14.87 -12.67
C ARG A 122 -13.89 15.74 -13.55
N GLU A 123 -12.59 15.51 -13.48
CA GLU A 123 -11.57 16.15 -14.31
C GLU A 123 -11.55 15.55 -15.72
N ALA A 124 -11.81 14.25 -15.84
CA ALA A 124 -12.05 13.58 -17.12
C ALA A 124 -13.24 14.19 -17.88
N LYS A 125 -14.31 14.54 -17.17
CA LYS A 125 -15.51 15.20 -17.73
C LYS A 125 -15.17 16.53 -18.42
N LYS A 126 -14.21 17.30 -17.88
CA LYS A 126 -13.71 18.53 -18.50
C LYS A 126 -12.96 18.24 -19.79
N VAL A 127 -12.03 17.27 -19.77
CA VAL A 127 -11.26 16.85 -20.95
C VAL A 127 -12.18 16.31 -22.05
N VAL A 128 -13.11 15.44 -21.69
CA VAL A 128 -14.13 14.88 -22.58
C VAL A 128 -15.00 15.98 -23.21
N SER A 129 -15.46 16.95 -22.41
CA SER A 129 -16.24 18.08 -22.92
C SER A 129 -15.46 18.98 -23.89
N VAL A 130 -14.16 19.14 -23.68
CA VAL A 130 -13.27 19.90 -24.59
C VAL A 130 -13.06 19.13 -25.89
N VAL A 131 -12.81 17.81 -25.83
CA VAL A 131 -12.65 16.96 -27.03
C VAL A 131 -13.94 16.91 -27.85
N LEU A 132 -15.10 16.78 -27.20
CA LEU A 132 -16.41 16.80 -27.85
C LEU A 132 -16.73 18.15 -28.51
N ASN A 133 -16.31 19.26 -27.90
CA ASN A 133 -16.47 20.61 -28.47
C ASN A 133 -15.55 20.88 -29.68
N ILE A 134 -14.38 20.25 -29.76
CA ILE A 134 -13.44 20.44 -30.87
C ILE A 134 -13.90 19.71 -32.15
N GLU A 135 -14.53 18.54 -32.04
CA GLU A 135 -14.90 17.72 -33.22
C GLU A 135 -16.28 18.06 -33.83
N GLY A 136 -17.10 18.89 -33.20
CA GLY A 136 -18.27 19.52 -33.82
C GLY A 136 -19.41 18.60 -34.31
N LYS A 137 -19.31 17.27 -34.26
CA LYS A 137 -20.42 16.32 -34.53
C LYS A 137 -20.02 14.88 -34.17
N ARG A 138 -20.95 14.16 -33.53
CA ARG A 138 -21.00 12.69 -33.33
C ARG A 138 -19.65 12.00 -33.23
N VAL A 139 -18.93 12.27 -32.14
CA VAL A 139 -17.86 11.37 -31.71
C VAL A 139 -18.51 10.04 -31.34
N ASP A 140 -18.02 8.95 -31.92
CA ASP A 140 -18.42 7.60 -31.56
C ASP A 140 -18.16 7.42 -30.06
N THR A 141 -19.24 7.50 -29.27
CA THR A 141 -19.18 7.45 -27.81
C THR A 141 -18.50 6.18 -27.36
N LYS A 142 -18.59 5.08 -28.10
CA LYS A 142 -17.91 3.81 -27.80
C LYS A 142 -16.37 3.97 -27.85
N ASN A 143 -15.87 4.70 -28.85
CA ASN A 143 -14.45 5.01 -28.97
C ASN A 143 -13.99 6.00 -27.92
N LEU A 144 -14.77 7.04 -27.60
CA LEU A 144 -14.40 8.01 -26.56
C LEU A 144 -14.51 7.42 -25.14
N THR A 145 -15.45 6.50 -24.89
CA THR A 145 -15.53 5.74 -23.63
C THR A 145 -14.32 4.84 -23.49
N ASN A 146 -13.99 4.07 -24.54
CA ASN A 146 -12.78 3.25 -24.55
C ASN A 146 -11.53 4.13 -24.44
N LEU A 147 -11.53 5.33 -25.01
CA LEU A 147 -10.45 6.31 -24.91
C LEU A 147 -10.26 6.80 -23.47
N VAL A 148 -11.34 7.23 -22.83
CA VAL A 148 -11.36 7.72 -21.44
C VAL A 148 -11.03 6.57 -20.51
N LEU A 149 -11.67 5.41 -20.65
CA LEU A 149 -11.32 4.22 -19.89
C LEU A 149 -9.84 3.90 -20.08
N THR A 150 -9.31 3.85 -21.32
CA THR A 150 -7.89 3.56 -21.64
C THR A 150 -6.91 4.60 -21.10
N TYR A 151 -7.21 5.90 -21.17
CA TYR A 151 -6.36 6.97 -20.61
C TYR A 151 -6.44 7.07 -19.09
N PHE A 152 -7.53 6.59 -18.48
CA PHE A 152 -7.71 6.52 -17.03
C PHE A 152 -7.48 5.10 -16.48
N ILE A 153 -6.98 4.15 -17.29
CA ILE A 153 -6.32 2.92 -16.80
C ILE A 153 -5.05 3.39 -16.11
N CYS A 154 -5.16 3.85 -14.87
CA CYS A 154 -4.04 3.80 -13.97
C CYS A 154 -3.99 2.38 -13.44
N PRO A 155 -2.99 1.55 -13.83
CA PRO A 155 -2.64 0.39 -13.01
C PRO A 155 -2.45 0.88 -11.56
N VAL A 156 -2.72 0.01 -10.59
CA VAL A 156 -2.60 0.31 -9.16
C VAL A 156 -1.34 1.13 -8.92
N ASN A 157 -1.45 2.44 -8.68
CA ASN A 157 -0.25 3.26 -8.56
C ASN A 157 0.28 3.14 -7.14
N ILE A 158 0.89 1.98 -6.89
CA ILE A 158 1.51 1.62 -5.62
C ILE A 158 2.52 2.69 -5.20
N SER A 159 3.26 3.26 -6.15
CA SER A 159 4.20 4.36 -5.91
C SER A 159 3.52 5.57 -5.31
N GLU A 160 2.39 6.01 -5.85
CA GLU A 160 1.63 7.16 -5.31
C GLU A 160 1.12 6.91 -3.90
N VAL A 161 0.62 5.70 -3.62
CA VAL A 161 0.23 5.32 -2.25
C VAL A 161 1.42 5.44 -1.31
N PHE A 162 2.57 4.83 -1.64
CA PHE A 162 3.74 4.92 -0.78
C PHE A 162 4.27 6.35 -0.64
N LYS A 163 4.32 7.15 -1.72
CA LYS A 163 4.75 8.55 -1.70
C LYS A 163 3.96 9.38 -0.70
N LYS A 164 2.63 9.19 -0.64
CA LYS A 164 1.74 9.84 0.33
C LYS A 164 2.18 9.57 1.78
N TYR A 165 2.60 8.35 2.08
CA TYR A 165 2.92 7.92 3.45
C TYR A 165 4.42 7.98 3.81
N LEU A 166 5.32 8.20 2.85
CA LEU A 166 6.77 8.26 3.08
C LEU A 166 7.13 9.14 4.28
N HIS A 167 6.65 10.37 4.33
CA HIS A 167 7.00 11.29 5.43
C HIS A 167 6.51 10.78 6.81
N ILE A 168 5.35 10.12 6.85
CA ILE A 168 4.74 9.60 8.09
C ILE A 168 5.47 8.36 8.58
N MET A 169 6.06 7.55 7.69
CA MET A 169 6.86 6.36 8.06
C MET A 169 8.05 6.67 8.99
N ARG A 170 8.41 7.96 9.19
CA ARG A 170 9.38 8.38 10.22
C ARG A 170 9.00 7.98 11.64
N ILE A 171 7.71 7.72 11.93
CA ILE A 171 7.27 7.23 13.25
C ILE A 171 7.95 5.91 13.67
N TYR A 172 8.46 5.14 12.70
CA TYR A 172 9.23 3.93 12.99
C TYR A 172 10.54 4.21 13.74
N GLN A 173 11.12 5.42 13.63
CA GLN A 173 12.34 5.79 14.36
C GLN A 173 12.13 5.72 15.88
N GLN A 174 10.96 6.17 16.36
CA GLN A 174 10.59 6.09 17.77
C GLN A 174 10.48 4.63 18.23
N TYR A 175 9.81 3.79 17.43
CA TYR A 175 9.64 2.38 17.78
C TYR A 175 10.97 1.65 17.84
N VAL A 176 11.76 1.75 16.77
CA VAL A 176 13.05 1.07 16.62
C VAL A 176 14.03 1.56 17.70
N GLY A 177 14.04 2.86 17.99
CA GLY A 177 14.86 3.41 19.06
C GLY A 177 14.51 2.90 20.46
N ASN A 178 13.26 2.49 20.68
CA ASN A 178 12.78 1.95 21.94
C ASN A 178 12.81 0.40 22.02
N TYR A 179 12.98 -0.28 20.89
CA TYR A 179 12.86 -1.74 20.78
C TYR A 179 13.75 -2.50 21.78
N GLU A 180 15.01 -2.09 21.95
CA GLU A 180 15.91 -2.75 22.91
C GLU A 180 15.43 -2.58 24.36
N ARG A 181 14.92 -1.40 24.72
CA ARG A 181 14.35 -1.15 26.06
C ARG A 181 13.12 -1.99 26.30
N SER A 182 12.27 -2.16 25.28
CA SER A 182 11.11 -3.06 25.32
C SER A 182 11.55 -4.50 25.63
N MET A 183 12.52 -5.03 24.89
CA MET A 183 13.01 -6.40 25.09
C MET A 183 13.69 -6.59 26.46
N ASN A 184 14.46 -5.60 26.92
CA ASN A 184 15.07 -5.61 28.24
C ASN A 184 14.03 -5.59 29.36
N LEU A 185 12.97 -4.78 29.22
CA LEU A 185 11.85 -4.75 30.16
C LEU A 185 11.12 -6.09 30.18
N LEU A 186 10.84 -6.68 29.01
CA LEU A 186 10.21 -7.99 28.91
C LEU A 186 11.03 -9.05 29.67
N GLY A 187 12.36 -9.06 29.49
CA GLY A 187 13.28 -9.92 30.25
C GLY A 187 13.24 -9.69 31.77
N ARG A 188 13.11 -8.43 32.22
CA ARG A 188 12.94 -8.09 33.65
C ARG A 188 11.59 -8.56 34.19
N ILE A 189 10.51 -8.40 33.43
CA ILE A 189 9.17 -8.89 33.79
C ILE A 189 9.20 -10.41 33.95
N PHE A 190 9.93 -11.13 33.09
CA PHE A 190 10.11 -12.59 33.22
C PHE A 190 10.77 -13.01 34.53
N LYS A 191 11.74 -12.23 35.02
CA LYS A 191 12.49 -12.50 36.26
C LYS A 191 11.84 -11.96 37.53
N SER A 192 10.86 -11.07 37.42
CA SER A 192 10.31 -10.32 38.55
C SER A 192 9.37 -11.15 39.44
N THR A 193 9.43 -10.93 40.75
CA THR A 193 8.54 -11.56 41.75
C THR A 193 7.25 -10.77 42.01
N LYS A 194 7.09 -9.57 41.43
CA LYS A 194 5.88 -8.75 41.61
C LYS A 194 4.64 -9.50 41.12
N SER A 195 3.55 -9.45 41.90
CA SER A 195 2.28 -10.12 41.57
C SER A 195 1.73 -9.69 40.19
N ALA A 196 1.77 -8.38 39.92
CA ALA A 196 1.37 -7.80 38.64
C ALA A 196 2.15 -8.41 37.44
N HIS A 197 3.47 -8.53 37.58
CA HIS A 197 4.32 -9.18 36.58
C HIS A 197 4.06 -10.68 36.45
N LYS A 198 3.73 -11.37 37.54
CA LYS A 198 3.32 -12.78 37.50
C LYS A 198 2.03 -12.97 36.71
N SER A 199 1.05 -12.09 36.90
CA SER A 199 -0.20 -12.09 36.12
C SER A 199 0.04 -11.79 34.65
N PHE A 200 0.87 -10.78 34.34
CA PHE A 200 1.23 -10.48 32.96
C PHE A 200 2.02 -11.62 32.30
N ARG A 201 2.93 -12.28 33.04
CA ARG A 201 3.63 -13.47 32.53
C ARG A 201 2.67 -14.56 32.10
N LYS A 202 1.64 -14.84 32.91
CA LYS A 202 0.61 -15.84 32.57
C LYS A 202 -0.16 -15.48 31.29
N LEU A 203 -0.40 -14.20 31.04
CA LEU A 203 -1.03 -13.71 29.81
C LEU A 203 -0.13 -13.93 28.57
N ILE A 204 1.19 -13.74 28.71
CA ILE A 204 2.13 -13.85 27.57
C ILE A 204 2.68 -15.26 27.36
N VAL A 205 2.33 -16.24 28.20
CA VAL A 205 2.67 -17.64 27.92
C VAL A 205 1.94 -18.04 26.64
N PRO A 206 2.67 -18.45 25.58
CA PRO A 206 2.04 -18.81 24.32
C PRO A 206 1.12 -20.03 24.51
N LEU A 207 -0.12 -19.89 24.04
CA LEU A 207 -1.01 -21.02 23.81
C LEU A 207 -0.60 -21.74 22.51
N PRO A 208 -0.95 -23.02 22.30
CA PRO A 208 -0.56 -23.76 21.09
C PRO A 208 -0.95 -23.09 19.76
N THR A 209 -2.00 -22.25 19.79
CA THR A 209 -2.53 -21.52 18.64
C THR A 209 -2.13 -20.04 18.61
N GLN A 210 -1.31 -19.59 19.57
CA GLN A 210 -0.97 -18.19 19.77
C GLN A 210 0.53 -17.94 19.61
N GLU A 211 0.87 -17.07 18.67
CA GLU A 211 2.25 -16.60 18.49
C GLU A 211 2.77 -15.91 19.74
N ARG A 212 4.08 -15.99 19.96
CA ARG A 212 4.72 -15.33 21.12
C ARG A 212 4.68 -13.81 21.01
N ILE A 213 4.64 -13.10 22.14
CA ILE A 213 4.67 -11.63 22.14
C ILE A 213 5.90 -11.08 21.41
N GLU A 214 7.06 -11.75 21.52
CA GLU A 214 8.29 -11.36 20.85
C GLU A 214 8.17 -11.39 19.31
N PHE A 215 7.38 -12.32 18.76
CA PHE A 215 7.10 -12.37 17.32
C PHE A 215 6.42 -11.09 16.85
N PHE A 216 5.40 -10.61 17.57
CA PHE A 216 4.70 -9.38 17.20
C PHE A 216 5.58 -8.14 17.36
N LEU A 217 6.39 -8.08 18.43
CA LEU A 217 7.25 -6.93 18.70
C LEU A 217 8.34 -6.74 17.65
N VAL A 218 8.80 -7.80 16.97
CA VAL A 218 9.80 -7.69 15.90
C VAL A 218 9.21 -7.26 14.55
N LEU A 219 7.91 -7.44 14.31
CA LEU A 219 7.29 -7.18 12.99
C LEU A 219 7.53 -5.74 12.46
N PRO A 220 7.42 -4.66 13.26
CA PRO A 220 7.70 -3.33 12.75
C PRO A 220 9.14 -3.13 12.27
N LEU A 221 10.11 -3.89 12.80
CA LEU A 221 11.50 -3.79 12.34
C LEU A 221 11.70 -4.33 10.92
N SER A 222 10.87 -5.28 10.50
CA SER A 222 11.00 -5.95 9.20
C SER A 222 10.10 -5.37 8.10
N ARG A 223 9.06 -4.60 8.45
CA ARG A 223 8.05 -4.13 7.48
C ARG A 223 8.61 -3.20 6.41
N LEU A 224 9.31 -2.12 6.78
CA LEU A 224 9.87 -1.18 5.80
C LEU A 224 10.94 -1.82 4.90
N PRO A 225 11.88 -2.65 5.41
CA PRO A 225 12.76 -3.44 4.55
C PRO A 225 11.99 -4.30 3.54
N ARG A 226 10.90 -4.95 3.95
CA ARG A 226 10.10 -5.80 3.06
C ARG A 226 9.50 -5.02 1.89
N TYR A 227 8.96 -3.81 2.12
CA TYR A 227 8.51 -2.95 1.03
C TYR A 227 9.60 -2.65 0.01
N THR A 228 10.84 -2.41 0.45
CA THR A 228 11.95 -2.17 -0.50
C THR A 228 12.25 -3.37 -1.38
N LEU A 229 12.02 -4.60 -0.89
CA LEU A 229 12.19 -5.83 -1.67
C LEU A 229 11.03 -6.02 -2.65
N LEU A 230 9.79 -5.85 -2.19
CA LEU A 230 8.59 -5.99 -3.01
C LEU A 230 8.55 -4.96 -4.15
N LEU A 231 8.84 -3.69 -3.86
CA LEU A 231 8.93 -2.64 -4.89
C LEU A 231 10.09 -2.88 -5.87
N LYS A 232 11.22 -3.43 -5.39
CA LYS A 232 12.33 -3.81 -6.26
C LYS A 232 11.94 -4.97 -7.17
N ASP A 233 11.13 -5.91 -6.68
CA ASP A 233 10.65 -7.02 -7.49
C ASP A 233 9.62 -6.58 -8.53
N LEU A 234 8.67 -5.72 -8.12
CA LEU A 234 7.72 -5.07 -9.02
C LEU A 234 8.44 -4.36 -10.17
N ARG A 235 9.48 -3.58 -9.85
CA ARG A 235 10.30 -2.85 -10.81
C ARG A 235 10.94 -3.74 -11.89
N LYS A 236 11.29 -4.99 -11.58
CA LYS A 236 11.90 -5.94 -12.53
C LYS A 236 10.89 -6.47 -13.55
N HIS A 237 9.60 -6.46 -13.19
CA HIS A 237 8.54 -7.03 -14.02
C HIS A 237 7.80 -5.99 -14.84
N LEU A 238 8.02 -4.70 -14.58
CA LEU A 238 7.48 -3.60 -15.39
C LEU A 238 7.98 -3.67 -16.85
N ASN A 239 7.10 -3.25 -17.76
CA ASN A 239 7.45 -3.08 -19.17
C ASN A 239 8.53 -1.99 -19.31
N PRO A 240 9.69 -2.26 -19.97
CA PRO A 240 10.72 -1.25 -20.18
C PRO A 240 10.24 0.02 -20.91
N GLY A 241 9.15 -0.08 -21.68
CA GLY A 241 8.51 1.07 -22.33
C GLY A 241 7.66 1.95 -21.41
N ASP A 242 7.32 1.47 -20.21
CA ASP A 242 6.55 2.22 -19.20
C ASP A 242 7.50 3.05 -18.32
N THR A 243 8.12 4.06 -18.94
CA THR A 243 9.18 4.88 -18.33
C THR A 243 8.71 5.68 -17.13
N ASP A 244 7.44 6.10 -17.12
CA ASP A 244 6.86 6.91 -16.04
C ASP A 244 6.66 6.08 -14.77
N ARG A 245 6.02 4.91 -14.89
CA ARG A 245 5.83 4.00 -13.74
C ARG A 245 7.16 3.49 -13.21
N ILE A 246 8.12 3.22 -14.11
CA ILE A 246 9.50 2.90 -13.76
C ILE A 246 10.13 4.01 -12.91
N SER A 247 10.06 5.26 -13.37
CA SER A 247 10.60 6.42 -12.68
C SER A 247 9.96 6.60 -11.30
N ASP A 248 8.63 6.45 -11.22
CA ASP A 248 7.87 6.56 -9.98
C ASP A 248 8.29 5.50 -8.95
N ILE A 249 8.43 4.24 -9.38
CA ILE A 249 8.90 3.18 -8.48
C ILE A 249 10.35 3.44 -8.05
N ASP A 250 11.23 3.83 -8.97
CA ASP A 250 12.64 4.07 -8.66
C ASP A 250 12.82 5.22 -7.66
N GLN A 251 12.06 6.31 -7.81
CA GLN A 251 12.03 7.43 -6.86
C GLN A 251 11.52 6.98 -5.48
N THR A 252 10.41 6.23 -5.45
CA THR A 252 9.81 5.70 -4.22
C THR A 252 10.78 4.76 -3.50
N LEU A 253 11.39 3.83 -4.24
CA LEU A 253 12.42 2.91 -3.74
C LEU A 253 13.62 3.64 -3.14
N LYS A 254 14.10 4.70 -3.81
CA LYS A 254 15.21 5.51 -3.33
C LYS A 254 14.86 6.16 -1.99
N ALA A 255 13.70 6.81 -1.92
CA ALA A 255 13.25 7.48 -0.70
C ALA A 255 13.06 6.50 0.47
N LEU A 256 12.42 5.35 0.22
CA LEU A 256 12.17 4.34 1.23
C LEU A 256 13.48 3.72 1.74
N LYS A 257 14.45 3.44 0.85
CA LYS A 257 15.77 2.95 1.24
C LYS A 257 16.52 3.94 2.14
N VAL A 258 16.42 5.25 1.85
CA VAL A 258 17.02 6.29 2.70
C VAL A 258 16.41 6.25 4.10
N GLN A 259 15.09 6.15 4.20
CA GLN A 259 14.40 6.05 5.49
C GLN A 259 14.75 4.78 6.25
N CYS A 260 14.76 3.62 5.60
CA CYS A 260 15.16 2.35 6.20
C CYS A 260 16.57 2.44 6.79
N ARG A 261 17.52 3.04 6.06
CA ARG A 261 18.88 3.25 6.58
C ARG A 261 18.87 4.14 7.82
N GLY A 262 18.21 5.29 7.77
CA GLY A 262 18.13 6.19 8.93
C GLY A 262 17.51 5.54 10.17
N ILE A 263 16.51 4.68 9.98
CA ILE A 263 15.89 3.88 11.05
C ILE A 263 16.86 2.81 11.57
N GLN A 264 17.54 2.07 10.69
CA GLN A 264 18.53 1.06 11.08
C GLN A 264 19.75 1.65 11.80
N ASP A 265 20.19 2.85 11.40
CA ASP A 265 21.28 3.57 12.07
C ASP A 265 20.90 3.99 13.49
N THR A 266 19.60 4.20 13.76
CA THR A 266 19.09 4.46 15.11
C THR A 266 19.21 3.20 15.98
N LEU A 267 18.88 2.03 15.43
CA LEU A 267 19.06 0.75 16.13
C LEU A 267 20.54 0.52 16.47
N ARG A 268 21.44 0.69 15.50
CA ARG A 268 22.89 0.49 15.69
C ARG A 268 23.48 1.40 16.76
N ARG A 269 23.06 2.67 16.80
CA ARG A 269 23.52 3.64 17.81
C ARG A 269 23.05 3.30 19.22
N ASN A 270 21.86 2.72 19.35
CA ASN A 270 21.32 2.34 20.66
C ASN A 270 21.91 1.04 21.20
N CYS A 271 22.36 0.14 20.31
CA CYS A 271 23.05 -1.11 20.68
C CYS A 271 24.58 -0.96 20.83
N ALA A 272 25.14 0.26 20.69
CA ALA A 272 26.55 0.49 20.94
C ALA A 272 26.80 0.50 22.47
N PRO A 273 27.78 -0.29 22.96
CA PRO A 273 28.05 -0.46 24.39
C PRO A 273 28.53 0.83 25.07
#